data_AF-A0A1X2GEW6-F1
#
_entry.id   AF-A0A1X2GEW6-F1
#
_cell.length_a   1.000
_cell.length_b   1.000
_cell.length_c   1.000
_cell.angle_alpha   90.00
_cell.angle_beta   90.00
_cell.angle_gamma   90.00
#
_symmetry.space_group_name_H-M   'P 1'
#
loop_
_entity.id
_entity.type
_entity.pdbx_description
1 polymer ?
#
loop_
_entity_poly.entity_id
_entity_poly.type
_entity_poly.pdbx_seq_one_letter_code
_entity_poly.pdbx_strand_id
1 'polypeptide(L)'
;MMNTPPAPSKNKPFDEDSGDDSDDKPSKRSGRRKIKIEYIEDKNRRHITFSKRKAGIMKKAYELSTLTGTQVLLLVVSETGLVYTFTTVKLQPIVTKPEGKNLIQACLNAPDPASAETRPSSKRRRRSVTTKL
;
A
#
# COMPACT_ATOMS: atom_id res chain seq x y z
N MET A 1 -27.94 -60.58 -43.22
CA MET A 1 -28.19 -60.54 -41.75
C MET A 1 -28.70 -59.15 -41.43
N MET A 2 -29.93 -59.05 -40.95
CA MET A 2 -30.63 -57.80 -40.65
C MET A 2 -30.56 -57.59 -39.14
N ASN A 3 -29.93 -56.51 -38.69
CA ASN A 3 -30.00 -56.07 -37.30
C ASN A 3 -30.48 -54.62 -37.24
N THR A 4 -31.64 -54.49 -36.60
CA THR A 4 -32.44 -53.29 -36.34
C THR A 4 -31.86 -52.49 -35.16
N PRO A 5 -31.96 -51.15 -35.14
CA PRO A 5 -31.45 -50.34 -34.02
C PRO A 5 -32.36 -50.40 -32.78
N PRO A 6 -31.81 -50.35 -31.54
CA PRO A 6 -32.62 -50.20 -30.34
C PRO A 6 -33.04 -48.74 -30.07
N ALA A 7 -34.27 -48.60 -29.56
CA ALA A 7 -34.99 -47.36 -29.27
C ALA A 7 -34.47 -46.61 -28.01
N PRO A 8 -34.80 -45.31 -27.84
CA PRO A 8 -34.36 -44.51 -26.69
C PRO A 8 -35.11 -44.85 -25.40
N SER A 9 -34.35 -44.98 -24.30
CA SER A 9 -34.87 -45.20 -22.94
C SER A 9 -35.44 -43.92 -22.33
N LYS A 10 -36.58 -44.07 -21.63
CA LYS A 10 -37.38 -43.02 -21.00
C LYS A 10 -36.76 -42.61 -19.66
N ASN A 11 -36.51 -41.33 -19.45
CA ASN A 11 -36.13 -40.79 -18.13
C ASN A 11 -37.35 -40.73 -17.20
N LYS A 12 -37.21 -41.29 -15.98
CA LYS A 12 -38.10 -41.10 -14.82
C LYS A 12 -37.88 -39.71 -14.19
N PRO A 13 -38.91 -39.05 -13.65
CA PRO A 13 -38.73 -37.86 -12.82
C PRO A 13 -38.16 -38.25 -11.44
N PHE A 14 -37.24 -37.43 -10.94
CA PHE A 14 -36.58 -37.57 -9.64
C PHE A 14 -37.24 -36.61 -8.64
N ASP A 15 -37.39 -37.09 -7.40
CA ASP A 15 -38.24 -36.59 -6.32
C ASP A 15 -37.91 -35.18 -5.77
N GLU A 16 -38.92 -34.57 -5.14
CA GLU A 16 -38.89 -33.30 -4.41
C GLU A 16 -37.90 -33.35 -3.22
N ASP A 17 -36.90 -32.47 -3.22
CA ASP A 17 -36.04 -32.21 -2.06
C ASP A 17 -36.37 -30.83 -1.47
N SER A 18 -36.84 -30.82 -0.22
CA SER A 18 -37.13 -29.60 0.55
C SER A 18 -35.82 -28.95 0.99
N GLY A 19 -35.38 -27.94 0.25
CA GLY A 19 -34.27 -27.08 0.64
C GLY A 19 -34.63 -26.15 1.79
N ASP A 20 -34.01 -26.37 2.94
CA ASP A 20 -33.92 -25.44 4.06
C ASP A 20 -33.04 -24.24 3.67
N ASP A 21 -33.68 -23.13 3.28
CA ASP A 21 -33.03 -21.88 2.86
C ASP A 21 -32.64 -21.05 4.09
N SER A 22 -31.52 -21.42 4.71
CA SER A 22 -30.82 -20.55 5.64
C SER A 22 -30.10 -19.43 4.87
N ASP A 23 -30.84 -18.37 4.54
CA ASP A 23 -30.37 -17.09 3.97
C ASP A 23 -29.39 -16.39 4.95
N ASP A 24 -28.16 -16.89 5.04
CA ASP A 24 -27.04 -16.24 5.73
C ASP A 24 -26.53 -15.09 4.83
N LYS A 25 -27.35 -14.03 4.78
CA LYS A 25 -27.17 -12.86 3.94
C LYS A 25 -25.82 -12.20 4.27
N PRO A 26 -24.87 -12.07 3.30
CA PRO A 26 -23.56 -11.49 3.59
C PRO A 26 -23.73 -10.03 4.02
N SER A 27 -23.37 -9.77 5.28
CA SER A 27 -23.43 -8.43 5.87
C SER A 27 -22.84 -7.38 4.93
N LYS A 28 -23.67 -6.38 4.61
CA LYS A 28 -23.36 -5.30 3.67
C LYS A 28 -22.02 -4.67 4.04
N ARG A 29 -20.98 -4.91 3.22
CA ARG A 29 -19.64 -4.32 3.43
C ARG A 29 -19.81 -2.80 3.52
N SER A 30 -19.56 -2.26 4.71
CA SER A 30 -19.58 -0.82 4.92
C SER A 30 -18.68 -0.14 3.88
N GLY A 31 -19.22 0.84 3.16
CA GLY A 31 -18.48 1.62 2.17
C GLY A 31 -17.29 2.38 2.76
N ARG A 32 -16.55 3.10 1.90
CA ARG A 32 -15.38 3.90 2.29
C ARG A 32 -15.76 4.94 3.34
N ARG A 33 -15.24 4.78 4.57
CA ARG A 33 -15.44 5.75 5.66
C ARG A 33 -14.37 6.84 5.64
N LYS A 34 -14.73 8.06 6.03
CA LYS A 34 -13.79 9.17 6.24
C LYS A 34 -12.93 8.89 7.48
N ILE A 35 -11.64 9.23 7.41
CA ILE A 35 -10.69 9.13 8.53
C ILE A 35 -9.92 10.45 8.67
N LYS A 36 -9.37 10.74 9.85
CA LYS A 36 -8.48 11.88 10.09
C LYS A 36 -7.12 11.65 9.39
N ILE A 37 -6.41 12.74 9.05
CA ILE A 37 -5.04 12.70 8.50
C ILE A 37 -4.07 12.90 9.66
N GLU A 38 -3.89 11.82 10.42
CA GLU A 38 -2.99 11.71 11.57
C GLU A 38 -2.39 10.29 11.58
N TYR A 39 -1.40 10.04 12.45
CA TYR A 39 -0.82 8.70 12.59
C TYR A 39 -1.89 7.70 13.04
N ILE A 40 -1.95 6.53 12.39
CA ILE A 40 -2.93 5.50 12.72
C ILE A 40 -2.31 4.60 13.80
N GLU A 41 -2.76 4.72 15.05
CA GLU A 41 -2.20 3.94 16.16
C GLU A 41 -2.43 2.44 16.01
N ASP A 42 -3.62 2.04 15.55
CA ASP A 42 -3.94 0.62 15.36
C ASP A 42 -3.09 0.02 14.23
N LYS A 43 -2.17 -0.88 14.60
CA LYS A 43 -1.19 -1.50 13.71
C LYS A 43 -1.83 -2.22 12.53
N ASN A 44 -2.92 -2.96 12.76
CA ASN A 44 -3.58 -3.73 11.69
C ASN A 44 -4.23 -2.80 10.66
N ARG A 45 -4.96 -1.79 11.13
CA ARG A 45 -5.56 -0.75 10.28
C ARG A 45 -4.49 0.06 9.57
N ARG A 46 -3.37 0.37 10.22
CA ARG A 46 -2.24 1.08 9.62
C ARG A 46 -1.61 0.26 8.49
N HIS A 47 -1.34 -1.03 8.71
CA HIS A 47 -0.82 -1.93 7.67
C HIS A 47 -1.77 -2.06 6.47
N ILE A 48 -3.06 -2.25 6.71
CA ILE A 48 -4.07 -2.33 5.64
C ILE A 48 -4.11 -1.00 4.86
N THR A 49 -4.09 0.12 5.59
CA THR A 49 -4.12 1.46 4.99
C THR A 49 -2.86 1.74 4.17
N PHE A 50 -1.68 1.40 4.71
CA PHE A 50 -0.41 1.51 4.01
C PHE A 50 -0.45 0.74 2.69
N SER A 51 -0.83 -0.54 2.72
CA SER A 51 -0.91 -1.37 1.53
C SER A 51 -1.84 -0.78 0.47
N LYS A 52 -3.04 -0.34 0.87
CA LYS A 52 -4.02 0.26 -0.05
C LYS A 52 -3.56 1.61 -0.60
N ARG A 53 -3.05 2.51 0.24
CA ARG A 53 -2.60 3.84 -0.17
C ARG A 53 -1.36 3.75 -1.05
N LYS A 54 -0.38 2.92 -0.69
CA LYS A 54 0.81 2.63 -1.49
C LYS A 54 0.44 2.18 -2.89
N ALA A 55 -0.49 1.22 -3.02
CA ALA A 55 -0.96 0.78 -4.34
C ALA A 55 -1.62 1.93 -5.13
N GLY A 56 -2.51 2.70 -4.47
CA GLY A 56 -3.20 3.82 -5.11
C GLY A 56 -2.26 4.93 -5.59
N ILE A 57 -1.30 5.35 -4.77
CA ILE A 57 -0.34 6.41 -5.14
C ILE A 57 0.65 5.95 -6.21
N MET A 58 1.09 4.69 -6.16
CA MET A 58 1.93 4.09 -7.21
C MET A 58 1.20 4.10 -8.56
N LYS A 59 -0.08 3.72 -8.59
CA LYS A 59 -0.92 3.78 -9.80
C LYS A 59 -1.04 5.21 -10.31
N LYS A 60 -1.22 6.19 -9.41
CA LYS A 60 -1.32 7.60 -9.79
C LYS A 60 -0.01 8.16 -10.35
N ALA A 61 1.13 7.78 -9.79
CA ALA A 61 2.44 8.17 -10.32
C ALA A 61 2.65 7.62 -11.75
N TYR A 62 2.26 6.37 -12.00
CA TYR A 62 2.27 5.76 -13.34
C TYR A 62 1.33 6.45 -14.33
N GLU A 63 0.08 6.71 -13.92
CA GLU A 63 -0.88 7.43 -14.75
C GLU A 63 -0.35 8.82 -15.12
N LEU A 64 0.19 9.56 -14.15
CA LEU A 64 0.74 10.90 -14.36
C LEU A 64 1.89 10.89 -15.36
N SER A 65 2.89 10.03 -15.16
CA SER A 65 4.06 9.97 -16.06
C SER A 65 3.65 9.56 -17.47
N THR A 66 2.68 8.65 -17.59
CA THR A 66 2.22 8.14 -18.89
C THR A 66 1.41 9.20 -19.64
N LEU A 67 0.47 9.87 -18.97
CA LEU A 67 -0.41 10.87 -19.59
C LEU A 67 0.32 12.14 -20.00
N THR A 68 1.37 12.52 -19.28
CA THR A 68 2.05 13.82 -19.47
C THR A 68 3.47 13.69 -20.03
N GLY A 69 4.04 12.48 -20.08
CA GLY A 69 5.44 12.27 -20.46
C GLY A 69 6.47 12.85 -19.47
N THR A 70 6.02 13.27 -18.29
CA THR A 70 6.90 13.87 -17.27
C THR A 70 7.75 12.82 -16.56
N GLN A 71 8.90 13.24 -16.05
CA GLN A 71 9.76 12.38 -15.22
C GLN A 71 9.28 12.41 -13.77
N VAL A 72 9.10 11.23 -13.18
CA VAL A 72 8.52 11.09 -11.84
C VAL A 72 9.33 10.06 -11.05
N LEU A 73 9.64 10.40 -9.80
CA LEU A 73 10.23 9.50 -8.81
C LEU A 73 9.35 9.51 -7.56
N LEU A 74 8.97 8.31 -7.10
CA LEU A 74 8.24 8.09 -5.86
C LEU A 74 8.95 6.99 -5.08
N LEU A 75 9.25 7.26 -3.81
CA LEU A 75 9.87 6.32 -2.88
C LEU A 75 9.00 6.23 -1.63
N VAL A 76 8.68 5.01 -1.20
CA VAL A 76 7.88 4.72 -0.01
C VAL A 76 8.57 3.64 0.79
N VAL A 77 8.87 3.91 2.07
CA VAL A 77 9.49 2.95 2.98
C VAL A 77 8.44 2.42 3.95
N SER A 78 8.36 1.10 4.14
CA SER A 78 7.49 0.51 5.17
C SER A 78 8.14 0.60 6.55
N GLU A 79 7.33 0.36 7.59
CA GLU A 79 7.83 0.20 8.98
C GLU A 79 8.83 -0.95 9.11
N THR A 80 8.81 -1.92 8.18
CA THR A 80 9.75 -3.04 8.13
C THR A 80 11.04 -2.71 7.37
N GLY A 81 11.22 -1.47 6.90
CA GLY A 81 12.39 -1.03 6.14
C GLY A 81 12.38 -1.42 4.66
N LEU A 82 11.27 -1.96 4.13
CA LEU A 82 11.17 -2.29 2.70
C LEU A 82 10.92 -1.01 1.90
N VAL A 83 11.76 -0.80 0.89
CA VAL A 83 11.67 0.35 -0.01
C VAL A 83 10.89 -0.04 -1.26
N TYR A 84 9.78 0.64 -1.49
CA TYR A 84 8.97 0.53 -2.70
C TYR A 84 9.16 1.76 -3.56
N THR A 85 9.45 1.57 -4.85
CA THR A 85 9.79 2.66 -5.75
C THR A 85 8.98 2.62 -7.03
N PHE A 86 8.56 3.79 -7.50
CA PHE A 86 8.16 4.02 -8.88
C PHE A 86 9.09 5.09 -9.47
N THR A 87 9.61 4.85 -10.66
CA THR A 87 10.54 5.78 -11.32
C THR A 87 10.41 5.70 -12.82
N THR A 88 10.53 6.84 -13.49
CA THR A 88 10.68 6.90 -14.95
C THR A 88 12.13 6.65 -15.38
N VAL A 89 12.35 6.39 -16.67
CA VAL A 89 13.64 5.94 -17.23
C VAL A 89 14.81 6.86 -16.86
N LYS A 90 14.64 8.20 -16.95
CA LYS A 90 15.74 9.13 -16.64
C LYS A 90 16.11 9.17 -15.16
N LEU A 91 15.17 8.85 -14.28
CA LEU A 91 15.35 8.86 -12.83
C LEU A 91 15.69 7.48 -12.25
N GLN A 92 15.54 6.42 -13.05
CA GLN A 92 15.85 5.05 -12.67
C GLN A 92 17.26 4.86 -12.07
N PRO A 93 18.32 5.54 -12.56
CA PRO A 93 19.65 5.47 -11.95
C PRO A 93 19.71 5.80 -10.46
N ILE A 94 18.80 6.65 -9.95
CA ILE A 94 18.76 7.04 -8.53
C ILE A 94 18.49 5.84 -7.62
N VAL A 95 17.70 4.87 -8.09
CA VAL A 95 17.33 3.68 -7.30
C VAL A 95 18.07 2.41 -7.73
N THR A 96 18.73 2.41 -8.90
CA THR A 96 19.46 1.24 -9.40
C THR A 96 20.96 1.32 -9.19
N LYS A 97 21.58 2.49 -9.39
CA LYS A 97 23.03 2.67 -9.26
C LYS A 97 23.47 2.68 -7.78
N PRO A 98 24.71 2.24 -7.47
CA PRO A 98 25.22 2.25 -6.11
C PRO A 98 25.22 3.63 -5.46
N GLU A 99 25.60 4.67 -6.20
CA GLU A 99 25.64 6.06 -5.70
C GLU A 99 24.28 6.51 -5.13
N GLY A 100 23.21 6.30 -5.91
CA GLY A 100 21.86 6.66 -5.49
C GLY A 100 21.33 5.78 -4.35
N LYS A 101 21.60 4.47 -4.39
CA LYS A 101 21.26 3.55 -3.29
C LYS A 101 21.93 3.93 -1.98
N ASN A 102 23.22 4.26 -2.02
CA ASN A 102 23.99 4.67 -0.86
C ASN A 102 23.43 5.96 -0.26
N LEU A 103 23.05 6.92 -1.11
CA LEU A 103 22.41 8.16 -0.66
C LEU A 103 21.06 7.87 0.04
N ILE A 104 20.20 7.04 -0.57
CA ILE A 104 18.93 6.65 0.03
C ILE A 104 19.17 5.96 1.39
N GLN A 105 20.11 5.03 1.45
CA GLN A 105 20.44 4.31 2.69
C GLN A 105 20.99 5.23 3.78
N ALA A 106 21.88 6.17 3.42
CA ALA A 106 22.41 7.15 4.36
C ALA A 106 21.30 8.02 4.97
N CYS A 107 20.33 8.46 4.15
CA CYS A 107 19.17 9.21 4.63
C CYS A 107 18.27 8.39 5.56
N LEU A 108 18.04 7.10 5.27
CA LEU A 108 17.18 6.23 6.09
C LEU A 108 17.82 5.82 7.42
N ASN A 109 19.16 5.80 7.48
CA ASN A 109 19.90 5.49 8.69
C ASN A 109 20.20 6.71 9.57
N ALA A 110 19.89 7.93 9.09
CA ALA A 110 20.06 9.13 9.88
C ALA A 110 19.15 9.08 11.12
N PRO A 111 19.65 9.50 12.31
CA PRO A 111 18.84 9.51 13.52
C PRO A 111 17.65 10.47 13.36
N ASP A 112 16.47 10.05 13.81
CA ASP A 112 15.27 10.89 13.76
C ASP A 112 15.46 12.09 14.71
N PRO A 113 15.41 13.35 14.20
CA PRO A 113 15.56 14.53 15.03
C PRO A 113 14.50 14.62 16.15
N ALA A 114 13.33 13.99 15.99
CA ALA A 114 12.28 13.98 17.00
C ALA A 114 12.60 13.10 18.23
N SER A 115 13.55 12.17 18.10
CA SER A 115 13.98 11.29 19.20
C SER A 115 15.08 11.90 20.08
N ALA A 116 15.65 13.05 19.69
CA ALA A 116 16.75 13.70 20.39
C ALA A 116 16.30 14.73 21.46
N GLU A 117 15.02 15.13 21.48
CA GLU A 117 14.49 16.12 22.43
C GLU A 117 13.73 15.46 23.60
N THR A 118 14.38 14.58 24.36
CA THR A 118 13.95 14.30 25.75
C THR A 118 15.14 13.94 26.63
N ARG A 119 15.98 14.94 26.92
CA ARG A 119 16.84 14.93 28.13
C ARG A 119 16.65 16.26 28.85
N PRO A 120 16.15 16.30 30.10
CA PRO A 120 16.16 17.53 30.86
C PRO A 120 17.59 17.74 31.35
N SER A 121 18.39 18.51 30.61
CA SER A 121 19.66 19.02 31.14
C SER A 121 19.46 20.43 31.67
N SER A 122 19.62 20.53 32.99
CA SER A 122 19.55 21.72 33.81
C SER A 122 20.26 22.93 33.20
N LYS A 123 19.55 24.07 33.22
CA LYS A 123 20.03 25.46 33.18
C LYS A 123 21.46 25.66 32.65
N ARG A 124 21.59 26.07 31.38
CA ARG A 124 22.74 26.89 30.96
C ARG A 124 22.25 28.19 30.33
N ARG A 125 22.54 29.28 31.04
CA ARG A 125 22.20 30.68 30.72
C ARG A 125 22.61 31.01 29.29
N ARG A 126 21.64 31.47 28.48
CA ARG A 126 21.88 32.01 27.14
C ARG A 126 22.62 33.35 27.28
N ARG A 127 23.81 33.48 26.69
CA ARG A 127 24.34 34.79 26.28
C ARG A 127 24.07 34.95 24.79
N SER A 128 23.42 36.04 24.43
CA SER A 128 23.09 36.42 23.06
C SER A 128 24.36 36.90 22.35
N VAL A 129 24.60 36.43 21.13
CA VAL A 129 25.51 37.10 20.19
C VAL A 129 24.76 37.23 18.87
N THR A 130 24.47 38.46 18.50
CA THR A 130 23.89 38.86 17.21
C THR A 130 25.02 38.99 16.21
N THR A 131 24.89 38.35 15.05
CA THR A 131 25.72 38.68 13.89
C THR A 131 24.81 38.94 12.69
N LYS A 132 24.84 40.19 12.21
CA LYS A 132 24.29 40.61 10.92
C LYS A 132 25.23 40.15 9.80
N LEU A 133 24.63 39.77 8.67
CA LEU A 133 25.10 40.12 7.33
C LEU A 133 23.87 40.55 6.54
#